data_AF-A0A2H1E7E5-F1
#
_entry.id   AF-A0A2H1E7E5-F1
#
_cell.length_a   1.000
_cell.length_b   1.000
_cell.length_c   1.000
_cell.angle_alpha   90.00
_cell.angle_beta   90.00
_cell.angle_gamma   90.00
#
_symmetry.space_group_name_H-M   'P 1'
#
loop_
_entity.id
_entity.type
_entity.pdbx_description
1 polymer ?
#
loop_
_entity_poly.entity_id
_entity_poly.type
_entity_poly.pdbx_seq_one_letter_code
_entity_poly.pdbx_strand_id
1 'polypeptide(L)'
;MSKKIYLIFATLLFLKCSNAQNELSIDINIINNHKPIILNYDTKHKKVFRVQIPFKLEVTNTSSKTQKITSFIYQYSIKNSGLLNDLFEITNNNEHNKISLASIKKLPPFTKKEYLIYSEHLIDSLQNIQNHFIPFLKTKRKSKSIFNINKSTFEKTEFYKNLVKEDSIVVRLINSNNFKRIKLPVKQ
;
A
#
# COMPACT_ATOMS: atom_id res chain seq x y z
N MET A 1 36.09 -21.62 -53.43
CA MET A 1 35.70 -22.36 -52.21
C MET A 1 35.06 -21.41 -51.17
N SER A 2 34.11 -20.56 -51.58
CA SER A 2 33.73 -19.36 -50.76
C SER A 2 32.24 -19.00 -50.77
N LYS A 3 31.36 -19.72 -51.47
CA LYS A 3 29.92 -19.37 -51.57
C LYS A 3 29.02 -20.08 -50.55
N LYS A 4 29.53 -21.03 -49.76
CA LYS A 4 28.72 -21.80 -48.78
C LYS A 4 28.69 -21.19 -47.37
N ILE A 5 29.55 -20.22 -47.06
CA ILE A 5 29.66 -19.64 -45.70
C ILE A 5 28.60 -18.54 -45.47
N TYR A 6 28.16 -17.84 -46.52
CA TYR A 6 27.18 -16.75 -46.38
C TYR A 6 25.75 -17.23 -46.06
N LEU A 7 25.41 -18.50 -46.36
CA LEU A 7 24.06 -19.03 -46.10
C LEU A 7 23.81 -19.34 -44.61
N ILE A 8 24.88 -19.57 -43.85
CA ILE A 8 24.81 -19.89 -42.41
C ILE A 8 24.61 -18.60 -41.59
N PHE A 9 25.11 -17.46 -42.05
CA PHE A 9 24.91 -16.17 -41.39
C PHE A 9 23.50 -15.60 -41.59
N ALA A 10 22.85 -15.89 -42.71
CA ALA A 10 21.49 -15.40 -42.99
C ALA A 10 20.39 -16.13 -42.19
N THR A 11 20.65 -17.34 -41.70
CA THR A 11 19.69 -18.16 -40.95
C THR A 11 19.68 -17.88 -39.45
N LEU A 12 20.73 -17.24 -38.91
CA LEU A 12 20.82 -16.83 -37.50
C LEU A 12 19.97 -15.58 -37.15
N LEU A 13 19.46 -14.85 -38.15
CA LEU A 13 18.58 -13.68 -37.95
C LEU A 13 17.11 -14.06 -37.72
N PHE A 14 16.73 -15.34 -37.86
CA PHE A 14 15.39 -15.84 -37.59
C PHE A 14 15.23 -16.48 -36.21
N LEU A 15 16.19 -16.28 -35.30
CA LEU A 15 16.00 -16.61 -33.89
C LEU A 15 14.90 -15.71 -33.31
N LYS A 16 13.69 -16.25 -33.38
CA LYS A 16 12.50 -15.97 -32.58
C LYS A 16 12.66 -14.68 -31.76
N CYS A 17 12.16 -13.59 -32.32
CA CYS A 17 11.56 -12.54 -31.51
C CYS A 17 10.37 -13.21 -30.82
N SER A 18 10.62 -13.91 -29.71
CA SER A 18 9.58 -14.43 -28.86
C SER A 18 8.73 -13.23 -28.52
N ASN A 19 7.46 -13.25 -28.94
CA ASN A 19 6.48 -12.28 -28.52
C ASN A 19 6.68 -12.06 -27.04
N ALA A 20 7.29 -10.93 -26.68
CA ALA A 20 7.42 -10.49 -25.32
C ALA A 20 5.99 -10.16 -24.92
N GLN A 21 5.28 -11.20 -24.50
CA GLN A 21 3.99 -11.14 -23.90
C GLN A 21 4.09 -10.00 -22.91
N ASN A 22 3.21 -9.00 -23.06
CA ASN A 22 3.17 -7.80 -22.24
C ASN A 22 2.79 -8.17 -20.81
N GLU A 23 3.66 -8.94 -20.16
CA GLU A 23 3.47 -9.41 -18.82
C GLU A 23 3.68 -8.20 -17.92
N LEU A 24 2.59 -7.80 -17.27
CA LEU A 24 2.63 -6.81 -16.22
C LEU A 24 3.44 -7.41 -15.06
N SER A 25 4.75 -7.21 -15.10
CA SER A 25 5.69 -7.69 -14.11
C SER A 25 5.97 -6.57 -13.09
N ILE A 26 5.05 -6.47 -12.14
CA ILE A 26 5.20 -5.63 -10.96
C ILE A 26 5.07 -6.52 -9.76
N ASP A 27 6.06 -6.42 -8.87
CA ASP A 27 6.03 -7.04 -7.56
C ASP A 27 5.66 -6.01 -6.52
N ILE A 28 4.75 -6.36 -5.61
CA ILE A 28 4.28 -5.47 -4.55
C ILE A 28 4.32 -6.18 -3.22
N ASN A 29 5.01 -5.58 -2.27
CA ASN A 29 5.15 -6.11 -0.92
C ASN A 29 4.70 -5.08 0.10
N ILE A 30 3.96 -5.53 1.12
CA ILE A 30 3.76 -4.74 2.35
C ILE A 30 5.00 -4.94 3.20
N ILE A 31 5.72 -3.85 3.47
CA ILE A 31 6.95 -3.85 4.26
C ILE A 31 6.75 -3.19 5.62
N ASN A 32 7.60 -3.55 6.58
CA ASN A 32 7.54 -2.97 7.92
C ASN A 32 7.80 -1.45 7.87
N ASN A 33 7.16 -0.72 8.78
CA ASN A 33 7.41 0.71 8.95
C ASN A 33 7.21 1.13 10.41
N HIS A 34 7.95 2.15 10.82
CA HIS A 34 7.92 2.68 12.19
C HIS A 34 6.97 3.86 12.34
N LYS A 35 6.11 4.14 11.35
CA LYS A 35 5.16 5.26 11.46
C LYS A 35 4.11 4.91 12.53
N PRO A 36 3.72 5.88 13.36
CA PRO A 36 2.78 5.62 14.44
C PRO A 36 1.40 5.35 13.88
N ILE A 37 0.62 4.59 14.65
CA ILE A 37 -0.84 4.57 14.48
C ILE A 37 -1.38 5.86 15.09
N ILE A 38 -2.35 6.46 14.41
CA ILE A 38 -2.96 7.73 14.82
C ILE A 38 -4.36 7.42 15.36
N LEU A 39 -4.62 7.83 16.60
CA LEU A 39 -5.96 7.80 17.17
C LEU A 39 -6.54 9.21 17.14
N ASN A 40 -7.70 9.37 16.51
CA ASN A 40 -8.49 10.59 16.64
C ASN A 40 -9.46 10.43 17.80
N TYR A 41 -9.37 11.37 18.73
CA TYR A 41 -10.05 11.34 20.01
C TYR A 41 -10.95 12.57 20.14
N ASP A 42 -12.21 12.30 20.44
CA ASP A 42 -13.18 13.31 20.80
C ASP A 42 -12.97 13.71 22.26
N THR A 43 -12.49 14.92 22.49
CA THR A 43 -12.20 15.44 23.83
C THR A 43 -13.45 15.74 24.64
N LYS A 44 -14.59 16.05 23.98
CA LYS A 44 -15.87 16.33 24.62
C LYS A 44 -16.52 15.04 25.11
N HIS A 45 -16.58 14.04 24.24
CA HIS A 45 -17.22 12.75 24.55
C HIS A 45 -16.26 11.74 25.17
N LYS A 46 -14.95 12.04 25.17
CA LYS A 46 -13.87 11.20 25.71
C LYS A 46 -13.78 9.83 25.06
N LYS A 47 -13.87 9.79 23.72
CA LYS A 47 -13.96 8.56 22.93
C LYS A 47 -13.01 8.62 21.74
N VAL A 48 -12.36 7.50 21.42
CA VAL A 48 -11.67 7.33 20.13
C VAL A 48 -12.73 7.06 19.08
N PHE A 49 -12.77 7.88 18.03
CA PHE A 49 -13.75 7.72 16.94
C PHE A 49 -13.12 7.25 15.64
N ARG A 50 -11.79 7.34 15.51
CA ARG A 50 -11.05 6.88 14.33
C ARG A 50 -9.66 6.36 14.70
N VAL A 51 -9.24 5.30 14.02
CA VAL A 51 -7.87 4.77 14.04
C VAL A 51 -7.30 4.81 12.63
N GLN A 52 -6.17 5.49 12.44
CA GLN A 52 -5.46 5.50 11.16
C GLN A 52 -4.21 4.62 11.23
N ILE A 53 -4.11 3.64 10.33
CA ILE A 53 -3.06 2.63 10.35
C ILE A 53 -2.16 2.78 9.12
N PRO A 54 -0.84 2.99 9.30
CA PRO A 54 0.09 3.13 8.18
C PRO A 54 0.56 1.79 7.61
N PHE A 55 0.36 1.59 6.32
CA PHE A 55 0.90 0.48 5.54
C PHE A 55 1.90 0.98 4.51
N LYS A 56 3.15 0.51 4.61
CA LYS A 56 4.21 0.86 3.67
C LYS A 56 4.25 -0.21 2.58
N LEU A 57 4.22 0.22 1.34
CA LEU A 57 4.25 -0.61 0.15
C LEU A 57 5.56 -0.38 -0.56
N GLU A 58 6.23 -1.46 -0.91
CA GLU A 58 7.32 -1.46 -1.88
C GLU A 58 6.76 -1.96 -3.21
N VAL A 59 6.87 -1.15 -4.26
CA VAL A 59 6.42 -1.48 -5.61
C VAL A 59 7.62 -1.50 -6.54
N THR A 60 7.91 -2.68 -7.10
CA THR A 60 9.04 -2.90 -7.99
C THR A 60 8.55 -3.22 -9.39
N ASN A 61 8.99 -2.46 -10.37
CA ASN A 61 8.80 -2.81 -11.78
C ASN A 61 9.93 -3.73 -12.21
N THR A 62 9.61 -4.99 -12.51
CA THR A 62 10.59 -5.99 -12.96
C THR A 62 10.67 -6.09 -14.49
N SER A 63 9.93 -5.24 -15.22
CA SER A 63 9.94 -5.20 -16.69
C SER A 63 10.89 -4.14 -17.24
N SER A 64 11.22 -4.29 -18.53
CA SER A 64 11.89 -3.29 -19.36
C SER A 64 11.00 -2.14 -19.82
N LYS A 65 9.69 -2.16 -19.48
CA LYS A 65 8.72 -1.13 -19.91
C LYS A 65 8.27 -0.29 -18.71
N THR A 66 7.93 0.98 -18.96
CA THR A 66 7.32 1.82 -17.92
C THR A 66 5.93 1.29 -17.59
N GLN A 67 5.68 1.03 -16.33
CA GLN A 67 4.37 0.61 -15.84
C GLN A 67 3.58 1.82 -15.33
N LYS A 68 2.25 1.75 -15.42
CA LYS A 68 1.35 2.81 -14.96
C LYS A 68 0.44 2.28 -13.86
N ILE A 69 0.59 2.85 -12.66
CA ILE A 69 -0.28 2.58 -11.52
C ILE A 69 -1.38 3.65 -11.52
N THR A 70 -2.64 3.24 -11.58
CA THR A 70 -3.77 4.18 -11.61
C THR A 70 -4.31 4.46 -10.23
N SER A 71 -4.25 3.48 -9.33
CA SER A 71 -4.70 3.69 -7.95
C SER A 71 -4.14 2.70 -6.94
N PHE A 72 -4.09 3.18 -5.69
CA PHE A 72 -3.97 2.38 -4.48
C PHE A 72 -5.27 2.53 -3.71
N ILE A 73 -5.84 1.41 -3.25
CA ILE A 73 -7.12 1.39 -2.55
C ILE A 73 -6.95 0.48 -1.34
N TYR A 74 -7.16 1.02 -0.14
CA TYR A 74 -7.40 0.19 1.03
C TYR A 74 -8.85 -0.29 0.98
N GLN A 75 -9.04 -1.60 0.91
CA GLN A 75 -10.34 -2.25 0.84
C GLN A 75 -10.66 -2.91 2.17
N TYR A 76 -11.70 -2.38 2.82
CA TYR A 76 -12.24 -2.86 4.09
C TYR A 76 -13.13 -4.09 3.91
N SER A 77 -13.17 -4.98 4.90
CA SER A 77 -13.98 -6.20 4.96
C SER A 77 -15.44 -6.00 5.45
N ILE A 78 -16.00 -4.78 5.36
CA ILE A 78 -17.40 -4.38 5.69
C ILE A 78 -17.59 -3.83 7.13
N LYS A 79 -16.92 -4.35 8.16
CA LYS A 79 -17.28 -4.00 9.57
C LYS A 79 -16.78 -2.64 10.09
N ASN A 80 -15.72 -2.05 9.52
CA ASN A 80 -15.10 -0.81 10.04
C ASN A 80 -14.66 0.16 8.92
N SER A 81 -15.45 0.28 7.84
CA SER A 81 -15.05 1.05 6.66
C SER A 81 -14.87 2.55 6.96
N GLY A 82 -13.69 3.09 6.66
CA GLY A 82 -13.43 4.52 6.60
C GLY A 82 -13.91 5.18 5.31
N LEU A 83 -13.82 6.51 5.28
CA LEU A 83 -14.31 7.33 4.17
C LEU A 83 -13.25 7.54 3.08
N LEU A 84 -11.97 7.71 3.46
CA LEU A 84 -10.87 8.06 2.55
C LEU A 84 -9.54 7.48 3.05
N ASN A 85 -8.61 7.23 2.14
CA ASN A 85 -7.24 6.82 2.48
C ASN A 85 -6.28 7.94 2.06
N ASP A 86 -5.31 8.26 2.90
CA ASP A 86 -4.21 9.13 2.48
C ASP A 86 -3.10 8.28 1.85
N LEU A 87 -2.57 8.74 0.71
CA LEU A 87 -1.44 8.12 0.02
C LEU A 87 -0.27 9.10 -0.05
N PHE A 88 0.91 8.62 0.29
CA PHE A 88 2.16 9.35 0.17
C PHE A 88 3.15 8.56 -0.67
N GLU A 89 3.87 9.22 -1.56
CA GLU A 89 5.10 8.69 -2.15
C GLU A 89 6.26 9.03 -1.23
N ILE A 90 7.11 8.04 -0.94
CA ILE A 90 8.31 8.22 -0.13
C ILE A 90 9.47 8.45 -1.10
N THR A 91 10.10 9.61 -1.01
CA THR A 91 11.28 9.94 -1.82
C THR A 91 12.56 9.43 -1.17
N ASN A 92 13.66 9.45 -1.93
CA ASN A 92 14.98 9.01 -1.46
C ASN A 92 15.46 9.75 -0.19
N ASN A 93 14.93 10.94 0.08
CA ASN A 93 15.26 11.74 1.27
C ASN A 93 14.34 11.42 2.47
N ASN A 94 13.53 10.36 2.41
CA ASN A 94 12.47 10.04 3.36
C ASN A 94 11.42 11.16 3.50
N GLU A 95 11.25 12.00 2.48
CA GLU A 95 10.16 12.96 2.45
C GLU A 95 8.86 12.28 2.00
N HIS A 96 7.75 12.70 2.59
CA HIS A 96 6.44 12.11 2.36
C HIS A 96 5.59 13.09 1.54
N ASN A 97 5.58 12.87 0.22
CA ASN A 97 4.80 13.71 -0.67
C ASN A 97 3.39 13.13 -0.77
N LYS A 98 2.40 13.84 -0.22
CA LYS A 98 0.99 13.45 -0.34
C LYS A 98 0.60 13.48 -1.82
N ILE A 99 0.11 12.35 -2.31
CA ILE A 99 -0.29 12.19 -3.71
C ILE A 99 -1.74 11.72 -3.78
N SER A 100 -2.43 12.07 -4.86
CA SER A 100 -3.80 11.61 -5.09
C SER A 100 -3.84 10.08 -5.19
N LEU A 101 -4.87 9.46 -4.62
CA LEU A 101 -5.12 8.02 -4.79
C LEU A 101 -5.37 7.64 -6.25
N ALA A 102 -5.99 8.52 -7.04
CA ALA A 102 -6.49 8.24 -8.40
C ALA A 102 -5.63 8.83 -9.54
N SER A 103 -4.50 9.49 -9.24
CA SER A 103 -3.59 9.97 -10.28
C SER A 103 -2.83 8.83 -10.95
N ILE A 104 -2.45 8.97 -12.22
CA ILE A 104 -1.57 7.99 -12.86
C ILE A 104 -0.14 8.20 -12.35
N LYS A 105 0.44 7.17 -11.73
CA LYS A 105 1.86 7.13 -11.33
C LYS A 105 2.63 6.30 -12.34
N LYS A 106 3.67 6.89 -12.92
CA LYS A 106 4.61 6.17 -13.79
C LYS A 106 5.68 5.51 -12.92
N LEU A 107 5.93 4.23 -13.19
CA LEU A 107 7.00 3.45 -12.58
C LEU A 107 7.98 3.03 -13.69
N PRO A 108 9.14 3.69 -13.81
CA PRO A 108 10.10 3.40 -14.87
C PRO A 108 10.59 1.95 -14.85
N PRO A 109 11.18 1.45 -15.97
CA PRO A 109 11.74 0.10 -16.06
C PRO A 109 12.73 -0.19 -14.92
N PHE A 110 12.67 -1.39 -14.34
CA PHE A 110 13.62 -1.84 -13.31
C PHE A 110 13.79 -0.91 -12.12
N THR A 111 12.77 -0.11 -11.81
CA THR A 111 12.78 0.79 -10.66
C THR A 111 11.89 0.29 -9.54
N LYS A 112 12.25 0.74 -8.34
CA LYS A 112 11.52 0.52 -7.11
C LYS A 112 11.02 1.86 -6.58
N LYS A 113 9.79 1.87 -6.08
CA LYS A 113 9.21 3.02 -5.36
C LYS A 113 8.52 2.56 -4.10
N GLU A 114 8.56 3.42 -3.11
CA GLU A 114 7.90 3.19 -1.83
C GLU A 114 6.70 4.13 -1.68
N TYR A 115 5.59 3.58 -1.18
CA TYR A 115 4.38 4.31 -0.91
C TYR A 115 3.93 4.07 0.53
N LEU A 116 3.27 5.04 1.13
CA LEU A 116 2.62 4.91 2.43
C LEU A 116 1.13 5.18 2.26
N ILE A 117 0.30 4.17 2.56
CA ILE A 117 -1.15 4.33 2.60
C ILE A 117 -1.61 4.28 4.07
N TYR A 118 -2.44 5.22 4.47
CA TYR A 118 -3.16 5.15 5.74
C TYR A 118 -4.55 4.61 5.49
N SER A 119 -4.91 3.52 6.18
CA SER A 119 -6.32 3.18 6.34
C SER A 119 -6.94 4.12 7.37
N GLU A 120 -8.26 4.24 7.34
CA GLU A 120 -9.07 4.92 8.34
C GLU A 120 -10.15 3.97 8.83
N HIS A 121 -10.09 3.58 10.09
CA HIS A 121 -11.10 2.72 10.71
C HIS A 121 -11.97 3.55 11.63
N LEU A 122 -13.28 3.58 11.37
CA LEU A 122 -14.23 4.18 12.29
C LEU A 122 -14.43 3.26 13.49
N ILE A 123 -14.47 3.85 14.69
CA ILE A 123 -14.52 3.09 15.94
C ILE A 123 -15.86 3.30 16.62
N ASP A 124 -16.48 2.18 17.02
CA ASP A 124 -17.72 2.20 17.79
C ASP A 124 -17.50 2.85 19.18
N SER A 125 -18.48 3.65 19.60
CA SER A 125 -18.54 4.28 20.91
C SER A 125 -18.78 3.31 22.09
N LEU A 126 -19.16 2.05 21.81
CA LEU A 126 -19.38 0.99 22.79
C LEU A 126 -18.22 0.87 23.78
N GLN A 127 -18.54 0.74 25.07
CA GLN A 127 -17.53 0.82 26.14
C GLN A 127 -16.48 -0.30 26.07
N ASN A 128 -16.88 -1.51 25.72
CA ASN A 128 -15.96 -2.64 25.54
C ASN A 128 -14.91 -2.36 24.45
N ILE A 129 -15.29 -1.73 23.34
CA ILE A 129 -14.38 -1.31 22.28
C ILE A 129 -13.43 -0.22 22.78
N GLN A 130 -13.97 0.77 23.48
CA GLN A 130 -13.22 1.92 23.97
C GLN A 130 -12.18 1.55 25.03
N ASN A 131 -12.43 0.49 25.79
CA ASN A 131 -11.50 -0.04 26.79
C ASN A 131 -10.15 -0.46 26.19
N HIS A 132 -10.12 -0.88 24.91
CA HIS A 132 -8.86 -1.24 24.23
C HIS A 132 -7.90 -0.06 24.05
N PHE A 133 -8.40 1.18 24.05
CA PHE A 133 -7.58 2.38 23.85
C PHE A 133 -7.06 3.00 25.14
N ILE A 134 -7.65 2.66 26.29
CA ILE A 134 -7.30 3.21 27.60
C ILE A 134 -5.78 3.17 27.87
N PRO A 135 -5.04 2.07 27.62
CA PRO A 135 -3.60 2.02 27.86
C PRO A 135 -2.81 3.08 27.08
N PHE A 136 -3.28 3.45 25.89
CA PHE A 136 -2.59 4.38 25.00
C PHE A 136 -2.95 5.85 25.25
N LEU A 137 -4.09 6.11 25.92
CA LEU A 137 -4.55 7.46 26.26
C LEU A 137 -4.01 7.95 27.60
N LYS A 138 -3.69 7.03 28.54
CA LYS A 138 -3.26 7.34 29.91
C LYS A 138 -1.99 8.19 30.01
N THR A 139 -1.12 8.16 29.00
CA THR A 139 0.22 8.79 29.04
C THR A 139 0.30 10.20 28.46
N LYS A 140 -0.80 10.78 27.94
CA LYS A 140 -0.77 12.08 27.26
C LYS A 140 -1.85 13.04 27.78
N ARG A 141 -1.54 14.35 27.77
CA ARG A 141 -2.41 15.44 28.26
C ARG A 141 -3.84 15.30 27.70
N LYS A 142 -4.84 15.36 28.58
CA LYS A 142 -6.28 15.17 28.30
C LYS A 142 -6.89 16.13 27.25
N SER A 143 -6.14 17.12 26.78
CA SER A 143 -6.58 18.13 25.81
C SER A 143 -6.22 17.81 24.35
N LYS A 144 -5.45 16.76 24.07
CA LYS A 144 -5.10 16.40 22.68
C LYS A 144 -6.26 15.66 22.01
N SER A 145 -6.60 16.06 20.79
CA SER A 145 -7.56 15.38 19.92
C SER A 145 -6.91 14.32 19.03
N ILE A 146 -5.57 14.25 18.99
CA ILE A 146 -4.79 13.31 18.17
C ILE A 146 -3.71 12.65 19.03
N PHE A 147 -3.66 11.32 19.00
CA PHE A 147 -2.68 10.52 19.71
C PHE A 147 -1.90 9.62 18.75
N ASN A 148 -0.60 9.87 18.63
CA ASN A 148 0.32 8.95 17.95
C ASN A 148 0.74 7.85 18.92
N ILE A 149 0.47 6.60 18.58
CA ILE A 149 0.77 5.43 19.41
C ILE A 149 1.77 4.52 18.69
N ASN A 150 2.54 3.76 19.47
CA ASN A 150 3.52 2.83 18.91
C ASN A 150 2.80 1.71 18.15
N LYS A 151 3.08 1.62 16.85
CA LYS A 151 2.50 0.63 15.95
C LYS A 151 2.77 -0.81 16.42
N SER A 152 4.03 -1.15 16.70
CA SER A 152 4.42 -2.50 17.12
C SER A 152 3.76 -2.98 18.42
N THR A 153 3.37 -2.05 19.30
CA THR A 153 2.63 -2.39 20.52
C THR A 153 1.16 -2.65 20.22
N PHE A 154 0.55 -1.82 19.37
CA PHE A 154 -0.87 -1.95 19.02
C PHE A 154 -1.16 -3.15 18.11
N GLU A 155 -0.26 -3.46 17.16
CA GLU A 155 -0.41 -4.60 16.25
C GLU A 155 -0.44 -5.96 16.97
N LYS A 156 0.15 -6.04 18.16
CA LYS A 156 0.10 -7.24 19.01
C LYS A 156 -1.24 -7.45 19.70
N THR A 157 -2.14 -6.46 19.66
CA THR A 157 -3.44 -6.56 20.34
C THR A 157 -4.42 -7.41 19.52
N GLU A 158 -5.28 -8.16 20.21
CA GLU A 158 -6.38 -8.88 19.57
C GLU A 158 -7.37 -7.93 18.89
N PHE A 159 -7.51 -6.72 19.42
CA PHE A 159 -8.32 -5.67 18.81
C PHE A 159 -7.79 -5.31 17.41
N TYR A 160 -6.47 -5.09 17.26
CA TYR A 160 -5.88 -4.80 15.94
C TYR A 160 -6.15 -5.93 14.94
N LYS A 161 -5.90 -7.19 15.33
CA LYS A 161 -6.11 -8.34 14.44
C LYS A 161 -7.54 -8.43 13.93
N ASN A 162 -8.51 -8.16 14.81
CA ASN A 162 -9.92 -8.12 14.44
C ASN A 162 -10.28 -6.87 13.62
N LEU A 163 -9.62 -5.74 13.88
CA LEU A 163 -9.86 -4.48 13.18
C LEU A 163 -9.48 -4.56 11.70
N VAL A 164 -8.33 -5.17 11.38
CA VAL A 164 -7.82 -5.32 10.00
C VAL A 164 -8.14 -6.69 9.39
N LYS A 165 -8.99 -7.48 10.04
CA LYS A 165 -9.30 -8.84 9.61
C LYS A 165 -9.88 -8.82 8.20
N GLU A 166 -9.30 -9.62 7.31
CA GLU A 166 -9.70 -9.78 5.91
C GLU A 166 -9.58 -8.51 5.05
N ASP A 167 -8.98 -7.44 5.59
CA ASP A 167 -8.69 -6.23 4.82
C ASP A 167 -7.59 -6.49 3.79
N SER A 168 -7.57 -5.65 2.77
CA SER A 168 -6.57 -5.75 1.71
C SER A 168 -6.21 -4.41 1.10
N ILE A 169 -5.02 -4.34 0.53
CA ILE A 169 -4.59 -3.24 -0.31
C ILE A 169 -4.69 -3.70 -1.75
N VAL A 170 -5.40 -2.93 -2.55
CA VAL A 170 -5.60 -3.16 -3.97
C VAL A 170 -4.80 -2.13 -4.75
N VAL A 171 -3.95 -2.61 -5.65
CA VAL A 171 -3.21 -1.78 -6.59
C VAL A 171 -3.74 -2.06 -7.99
N ARG A 172 -4.16 -1.00 -8.69
CA ARG A 172 -4.66 -1.08 -10.08
C ARG A 172 -3.60 -0.55 -11.04
N LEU A 173 -3.41 -1.31 -12.12
CA LEU A 173 -2.43 -1.07 -13.17
C LEU A 173 -3.14 -0.95 -14.51
N ILE A 174 -2.60 -0.14 -15.41
CA ILE A 174 -3.03 -0.06 -16.80
C ILE A 174 -1.84 -0.27 -17.73
N ASN A 175 -1.97 -1.15 -18.72
CA ASN A 175 -0.99 -1.32 -19.78
C ASN A 175 -1.69 -1.49 -21.13
N SER A 176 -1.48 -0.54 -22.04
CA SER A 176 -1.84 -0.53 -23.47
C SER A 176 -3.26 -0.92 -23.89
N ASN A 177 -4.16 -1.24 -22.93
CA ASN A 177 -5.62 -1.42 -22.98
C ASN A 177 -6.13 -2.40 -21.91
N ASN A 178 -5.23 -3.09 -21.18
CA ASN A 178 -5.60 -4.04 -20.13
C ASN A 178 -5.49 -3.44 -18.73
N PHE A 179 -6.47 -3.74 -17.88
CA PHE A 179 -6.45 -3.44 -16.46
C PHE A 179 -6.02 -4.68 -15.67
N LYS A 180 -5.03 -4.53 -14.80
CA LYS A 180 -4.65 -5.57 -13.84
C LYS A 180 -4.88 -5.05 -12.43
N ARG A 181 -5.40 -5.94 -11.59
CA ARG A 181 -5.64 -5.69 -10.17
C ARG A 181 -4.78 -6.65 -9.36
N ILE A 182 -3.93 -6.11 -8.51
CA ILE A 182 -3.16 -6.88 -7.53
C ILE A 182 -3.80 -6.64 -6.17
N LYS A 183 -4.23 -7.71 -5.49
CA LYS A 183 -4.82 -7.65 -4.15
C LYS A 183 -3.82 -8.24 -3.15
N LEU A 184 -3.46 -7.44 -2.15
CA LEU A 184 -2.52 -7.80 -1.10
C LEU A 184 -3.29 -7.90 0.22
N PRO A 185 -3.39 -9.07 0.86
CA PRO A 185 -4.01 -9.15 2.18
C PRO A 185 -3.17 -8.36 3.18
N VAL A 186 -3.83 -7.63 4.08
CA VAL A 186 -3.16 -7.04 5.23
C VAL A 186 -2.79 -8.19 6.17
N LYS A 187 -1.48 -8.43 6.34
CA LYS A 187 -0.99 -9.51 7.21
C LYS A 187 -1.27 -9.17 8.69
N GLN A 188 -1.67 -10.19 9.44
CA GLN A 188 -1.91 -10.16 10.89
C GLN A 188 -0.65 -10.52 11.66
#